data_AF-A0A5S3N1N8-F1
#
_entry.id   AF-A0A5S3N1N8-F1
#
_cell.length_a   1.000
_cell.length_b   1.000
_cell.length_c   1.000
_cell.angle_alpha   90.00
_cell.angle_beta   90.00
_cell.angle_gamma   90.00
#
_symmetry.space_group_name_H-M   'P 1'
#
loop_
_entity.id
_entity.type
_entity.pdbx_description
1 polymer ?
#
loop_
_entity_poly.entity_id
_entity_poly.type
_entity_poly.pdbx_seq_one_letter_code
_entity_poly.pdbx_strand_id
1 'polypeptide(L)'
;MKNILILIVLFLGFSSVAQEAPEMAKYDAKNAANIFYYNYFEVPEKIKVKDDVLKAKVFKSLRSYNDKIKNISFLNFQKLQDLEVTVNSLGKQLYTNADLRNKVRTQIETTILPIRDSIGKLEKVLNSDFEEILSRRQYKKWIKYQKAQKRKLLPETSKTNSAREPSNINRRGLGGGRRF
;
A
#
# COMPACT_ATOMS: atom_id res chain seq x y z
N MET A 1 71.00 -9.15 -7.16
CA MET A 1 69.83 -9.17 -8.08
C MET A 1 68.73 -9.98 -7.37
N LYS A 2 67.83 -9.34 -6.62
CA LYS A 2 66.49 -8.90 -7.06
C LYS A 2 65.78 -9.98 -7.89
N ASN A 3 64.98 -10.84 -7.27
CA ASN A 3 63.53 -10.65 -7.23
C ASN A 3 62.83 -11.78 -6.46
N ILE A 4 61.84 -11.33 -5.70
CA ILE A 4 61.01 -12.02 -4.73
C ILE A 4 59.64 -12.31 -5.37
N LEU A 5 58.91 -13.27 -4.79
CA LEU A 5 57.45 -13.48 -4.78
C LEU A 5 56.83 -14.37 -5.87
N ILE A 6 56.67 -15.63 -5.48
CA ILE A 6 55.45 -16.42 -5.72
C ILE A 6 54.29 -15.72 -4.99
N LEU A 7 53.25 -15.28 -5.69
CA LEU A 7 51.90 -15.21 -5.11
C LEU A 7 50.82 -15.11 -6.21
N ILE A 8 50.21 -16.27 -6.49
CA ILE A 8 48.75 -16.48 -6.46
C ILE A 8 47.90 -15.63 -7.42
N VAL A 9 47.49 -16.31 -8.51
CA VAL A 9 46.09 -16.50 -8.91
C VAL A 9 45.07 -15.61 -8.19
N LEU A 10 44.60 -14.56 -8.86
CA LEU A 10 43.23 -14.06 -8.76
C LEU A 10 42.87 -13.53 -10.16
N PHE A 11 42.50 -14.42 -11.08
CA PHE A 11 41.08 -14.76 -11.31
C PHE A 11 40.28 -13.45 -11.51
N LEU A 12 40.25 -12.92 -12.74
CA LEU A 12 39.08 -13.10 -13.61
C LEU A 12 37.78 -13.13 -12.79
N GLY A 13 37.11 -11.99 -12.65
CA GLY A 13 35.82 -11.99 -11.99
C GLY A 13 35.30 -10.67 -11.47
N PHE A 14 35.64 -9.52 -12.09
CA PHE A 14 34.68 -8.41 -12.07
C PHE A 14 33.55 -8.75 -13.04
N SER A 15 32.81 -9.82 -12.75
CA SER A 15 31.44 -9.94 -13.23
C SER A 15 30.69 -8.85 -12.50
N SER A 16 30.55 -7.70 -13.15
CA SER A 16 29.50 -6.75 -12.81
C SER A 16 28.21 -7.56 -12.83
N VAL A 17 27.72 -7.96 -11.66
CA VAL A 17 26.33 -8.35 -11.49
C VAL A 17 25.58 -7.06 -11.75
N ALA A 18 25.23 -6.82 -13.03
CA ALA A 18 24.23 -5.84 -13.40
C ALA A 18 22.98 -6.31 -12.66
N GLN A 19 22.71 -5.69 -11.51
CA GLN A 19 21.52 -6.00 -10.74
C GLN A 19 20.36 -5.65 -11.65
N GLU A 20 19.68 -6.68 -12.14
CA GLU A 20 18.56 -6.50 -13.05
C GLU A 20 17.57 -5.55 -12.37
N ALA A 21 17.18 -4.49 -13.07
CA ALA A 21 16.30 -3.49 -12.51
C ALA A 21 15.07 -4.21 -11.95
N PRO A 22 14.70 -3.95 -10.68
CA PRO A 22 13.63 -4.68 -10.02
C PRO A 22 12.37 -4.63 -10.88
N GLU A 23 11.71 -5.77 -11.01
CA GLU A 23 10.48 -5.87 -11.78
C GLU A 23 9.44 -4.89 -11.23
N MET A 24 8.87 -4.05 -12.10
CA MET A 24 7.84 -3.12 -11.69
C MET A 24 6.61 -3.90 -11.24
N ALA A 25 6.15 -3.66 -10.02
CA ALA A 25 4.83 -4.12 -9.62
C ALA A 25 3.80 -3.61 -10.64
N LYS A 26 2.95 -4.51 -11.12
CA LYS A 26 1.88 -4.16 -12.05
C LYS A 26 1.03 -3.04 -11.44
N TYR A 27 0.88 -1.95 -12.18
CA TYR A 27 0.04 -0.84 -11.77
C TYR A 27 -1.43 -1.26 -11.88
N ASP A 28 -2.20 -1.01 -10.82
CA ASP A 28 -3.65 -1.21 -10.75
C ASP A 28 -4.30 0.14 -10.45
N ALA A 29 -5.02 0.67 -11.44
CA ALA A 29 -5.61 1.99 -11.34
C ALA A 29 -6.76 2.04 -10.31
N LYS A 30 -7.50 0.93 -10.13
CA LYS A 30 -8.58 0.85 -9.15
C LYS A 30 -8.03 0.88 -7.73
N ASN A 31 -6.96 0.13 -7.49
CA ASN A 31 -6.26 0.14 -6.19
C ASN A 31 -5.65 1.51 -5.89
N ALA A 32 -5.01 2.15 -6.88
CA ALA A 32 -4.49 3.51 -6.73
C ALA A 32 -5.57 4.54 -6.37
N ALA A 33 -6.79 4.34 -6.88
CA ALA A 33 -7.97 5.15 -6.58
C ALA A 33 -8.65 4.81 -5.24
N ASN A 34 -8.21 3.78 -4.52
CA ASN A 34 -8.90 3.20 -3.35
C ASN A 34 -10.31 2.65 -3.68
N ILE A 35 -10.53 2.13 -4.88
CA ILE A 35 -11.80 1.46 -5.23
C ILE A 35 -11.78 0.05 -4.66
N PHE A 36 -12.56 -0.18 -3.60
CA PHE A 36 -12.81 -1.51 -3.05
C PHE A 36 -14.16 -1.56 -2.34
N TYR A 37 -14.67 -2.77 -2.16
CA TYR A 37 -15.96 -3.05 -1.53
C TYR A 37 -15.76 -3.77 -0.22
N TYR A 38 -16.58 -3.45 0.78
CA TYR A 38 -16.63 -4.23 1.99
C TYR A 38 -17.55 -5.44 1.80
N ASN A 39 -17.09 -6.62 2.18
CA ASN A 39 -17.99 -7.76 2.35
C ASN A 39 -18.88 -7.49 3.55
N TYR A 40 -20.13 -7.10 3.30
CA TYR A 40 -21.02 -6.70 4.37
C TYR A 40 -21.34 -7.85 5.33
N PHE A 41 -21.28 -9.13 4.91
CA PHE A 41 -21.45 -10.29 5.80
C PHE A 41 -20.27 -10.46 6.78
N GLU A 42 -19.04 -10.21 6.34
CA GLU A 42 -17.85 -10.37 7.18
C GLU A 42 -17.68 -9.23 8.19
N VAL A 43 -18.08 -8.00 7.84
CA VAL A 43 -17.79 -6.82 8.66
C VAL A 43 -18.33 -6.98 10.10
N PRO A 44 -19.61 -7.32 10.34
CA PRO A 44 -20.13 -7.50 11.70
C PRO A 44 -19.34 -8.51 12.53
N GLU A 45 -18.88 -9.60 11.92
CA GLU A 45 -18.07 -10.61 12.61
C GLU A 45 -16.70 -10.06 13.03
N LYS A 46 -16.05 -9.29 12.14
CA LYS A 46 -14.75 -8.66 12.41
C LYS A 46 -14.85 -7.59 13.51
N ILE A 47 -15.94 -6.83 13.53
CA ILE A 47 -16.18 -5.80 14.55
C ILE A 47 -16.89 -6.32 15.80
N LYS A 48 -17.32 -7.59 15.81
CA LYS A 48 -18.03 -8.27 16.91
C LYS A 48 -19.39 -7.62 17.24
N VAL A 49 -20.17 -7.32 16.21
CA VAL A 49 -21.60 -6.94 16.35
C VAL A 49 -22.43 -8.23 16.31
N LYS A 50 -23.12 -8.52 17.42
CA LYS A 50 -23.94 -9.74 17.58
C LYS A 50 -25.44 -9.47 17.47
N ASP A 51 -25.87 -8.31 17.95
CA ASP A 51 -27.27 -7.88 17.93
C ASP A 51 -27.77 -7.68 16.49
N ASP A 52 -28.91 -8.28 16.16
CA ASP A 52 -29.40 -8.33 14.78
C ASP A 52 -29.94 -6.98 14.28
N VAL A 53 -30.49 -6.16 15.18
CA VAL A 53 -30.93 -4.80 14.83
C VAL A 53 -29.72 -3.94 14.47
N LEU A 54 -28.64 -4.02 15.26
CA LEU A 54 -27.40 -3.32 14.97
C LEU A 54 -26.70 -3.87 13.72
N LYS A 55 -26.72 -5.19 13.48
CA LYS A 55 -26.23 -5.77 12.21
C LYS A 55 -26.97 -5.19 11.01
N ALA A 56 -28.30 -5.09 11.08
CA ALA A 56 -29.10 -4.53 9.98
C ALA A 56 -28.70 -3.06 9.68
N LYS A 57 -28.45 -2.24 10.71
CA LYS A 57 -27.94 -0.87 10.54
C LYS A 57 -26.56 -0.86 9.88
N VAL A 58 -25.64 -1.70 10.35
CA VAL A 58 -24.29 -1.86 9.77
C VAL A 58 -24.37 -2.27 8.30
N PHE A 59 -25.20 -3.26 7.96
CA PHE A 59 -25.41 -3.69 6.58
C PHE A 59 -25.93 -2.57 5.69
N LYS A 60 -26.91 -1.78 6.18
CA LYS A 60 -27.49 -0.67 5.43
C LYS A 60 -26.43 0.37 5.06
N SER A 61 -25.60 0.80 6.01
CA SER A 61 -24.54 1.79 5.74
C SER A 61 -23.45 1.22 4.82
N LEU A 62 -23.05 -0.04 4.98
CA LEU A 62 -22.08 -0.69 4.08
C LEU A 62 -22.61 -0.83 2.66
N ARG A 63 -23.89 -1.19 2.50
CA ARG A 63 -24.54 -1.30 1.19
C ARG A 63 -24.56 0.06 0.49
N SER A 64 -25.00 1.11 1.19
CA SER A 64 -24.99 2.49 0.69
C SER A 64 -23.59 2.93 0.25
N TYR A 65 -22.56 2.63 1.05
CA TYR A 65 -21.17 2.89 0.66
C TYR A 65 -20.78 2.11 -0.61
N ASN A 66 -20.96 0.78 -0.62
CA ASN A 66 -20.57 -0.08 -1.73
C ASN A 66 -21.27 0.29 -3.04
N ASP A 67 -22.55 0.63 -3.00
CA ASP A 67 -23.31 1.06 -4.18
C ASP A 67 -22.75 2.36 -4.76
N LYS A 68 -22.38 3.32 -3.90
CA LYS A 68 -21.74 4.57 -4.33
C LYS A 68 -20.35 4.34 -4.90
N ILE A 69 -19.54 3.45 -4.31
CA ILE A 69 -18.24 3.05 -4.87
C ILE A 69 -18.43 2.40 -6.24
N LYS A 70 -19.44 1.53 -6.38
CA LYS A 70 -19.75 0.87 -7.65
C LYS A 70 -20.08 1.88 -8.74
N ASN A 71 -20.87 2.90 -8.41
CA ASN A 71 -21.19 3.98 -9.34
C ASN A 71 -19.95 4.79 -9.73
N ILE A 72 -19.10 5.18 -8.76
CA ILE A 72 -17.83 5.87 -9.05
C ILE A 72 -16.95 5.01 -9.96
N SER A 73 -16.81 3.71 -9.66
CA SER A 73 -16.02 2.78 -10.45
C SER A 73 -16.56 2.63 -11.87
N PHE A 74 -17.88 2.58 -12.03
CA PHE A 74 -18.52 2.47 -13.34
C PHE A 74 -18.30 3.72 -14.19
N LEU A 75 -18.55 4.90 -13.63
CA LEU A 75 -18.40 6.19 -14.32
C LEU A 75 -16.96 6.47 -14.76
N ASN A 76 -15.97 5.93 -14.04
CA ASN A 76 -14.55 6.14 -14.33
C ASN A 76 -13.88 4.92 -14.98
N PHE A 77 -14.65 3.89 -15.36
CA PHE A 77 -14.11 2.61 -15.83
C PHE A 77 -13.11 2.79 -16.98
N GLN A 78 -13.51 3.51 -18.04
CA GLN A 78 -12.65 3.70 -19.22
C GLN A 78 -11.36 4.45 -18.88
N LYS A 79 -11.47 5.56 -18.12
CA LYS A 79 -10.30 6.38 -17.72
C LYS A 79 -9.29 5.57 -16.91
N LEU A 80 -9.78 4.72 -16.00
CA LEU A 80 -8.93 3.85 -15.19
C LEU A 80 -8.26 2.77 -16.04
N GLN A 81 -9.00 2.16 -16.97
CA GLN A 81 -8.48 1.14 -17.88
C GLN A 81 -7.39 1.71 -18.80
N ASP A 82 -7.62 2.88 -19.39
CA ASP A 82 -6.67 3.54 -20.29
C ASP A 82 -5.38 3.92 -19.55
N LEU A 83 -5.53 4.47 -18.34
CA LEU A 83 -4.40 4.80 -17.48
C LEU A 83 -3.60 3.54 -17.11
N GLU A 84 -4.28 2.46 -16.73
CA GLU A 84 -3.64 1.20 -16.37
C GLU A 84 -2.82 0.62 -17.53
N VAL A 85 -3.41 0.58 -18.73
CA VAL A 85 -2.72 0.12 -19.94
C VAL A 85 -1.53 1.01 -20.28
N THR A 86 -1.68 2.33 -20.16
CA THR A 86 -0.60 3.30 -20.43
C THR A 86 0.57 3.08 -19.47
N VAL A 87 0.32 3.03 -18.15
CA VAL A 87 1.39 2.88 -17.16
C VAL A 87 2.11 1.53 -17.32
N ASN A 88 1.36 0.45 -17.48
CA ASN A 88 1.92 -0.89 -17.58
C ASN A 88 2.66 -1.15 -18.90
N SER A 89 2.22 -0.53 -20.02
CA SER A 89 2.91 -0.66 -21.31
C SER A 89 4.23 0.10 -21.37
N LEU A 90 4.32 1.26 -20.72
CA LEU A 90 5.57 2.04 -20.66
C LEU A 90 6.62 1.35 -19.78
N GLY A 91 6.20 0.67 -18.71
CA GLY A 91 7.05 -0.24 -17.94
C GLY A 91 8.44 0.32 -17.62
N LYS A 92 9.49 -0.38 -18.04
CA LYS A 92 10.89 -0.01 -17.76
C LYS A 92 11.30 1.35 -18.35
N GLN A 93 10.61 1.86 -19.39
CA GLN A 93 10.90 3.17 -19.98
C GLN A 93 10.68 4.32 -19.00
N LEU A 94 9.78 4.12 -18.03
CA LEU A 94 9.56 5.08 -16.97
C LEU A 94 10.83 5.24 -16.11
N TYR A 95 11.68 4.23 -15.92
CA TYR A 95 12.91 4.44 -15.15
C TYR A 95 13.95 5.31 -15.85
N THR A 96 14.04 5.20 -17.17
CA THR A 96 15.10 5.84 -17.96
C THR A 96 14.70 7.21 -18.49
N ASN A 97 13.41 7.46 -18.70
CA ASN A 97 12.92 8.71 -19.29
C ASN A 97 12.17 9.58 -18.27
N ALA A 98 12.81 10.67 -17.84
CA ALA A 98 12.26 11.58 -16.83
C ALA A 98 11.01 12.34 -17.33
N ASP A 99 11.01 12.81 -18.57
CA ASP A 99 9.89 13.56 -19.14
C ASP A 99 8.66 12.68 -19.28
N LEU A 100 8.86 11.43 -19.73
CA LEU A 100 7.80 10.44 -19.83
C LEU A 100 7.21 10.12 -18.45
N ARG A 101 8.04 9.93 -17.41
CA ARG A 101 7.55 9.77 -16.02
C ARG A 101 6.69 10.93 -15.58
N ASN A 102 7.15 12.16 -15.83
CA ASN A 102 6.44 13.35 -15.38
C ASN A 102 5.07 13.43 -16.04
N LYS A 103 4.98 13.17 -17.35
CA LYS A 103 3.69 13.11 -18.07
C LYS A 103 2.75 12.06 -17.47
N VAL A 104 3.25 10.84 -17.25
CA VAL A 104 2.48 9.75 -16.64
C VAL A 104 2.03 10.11 -15.22
N ARG A 105 2.91 10.71 -14.42
CA ARG A 105 2.59 11.17 -13.07
C ARG A 105 1.47 12.20 -13.09
N THR A 106 1.51 13.20 -13.98
CA THR A 106 0.44 14.18 -14.13
C THR A 106 -0.88 13.52 -14.55
N GLN A 107 -0.83 12.53 -15.44
CA GLN A 107 -2.03 11.78 -15.84
C GLN A 107 -2.62 10.97 -14.66
N ILE A 108 -1.77 10.34 -13.85
CA ILE A 108 -2.17 9.68 -12.61
C ILE A 108 -2.80 10.70 -11.65
N GLU A 109 -2.16 11.84 -11.41
CA GLU A 109 -2.64 12.86 -10.47
C GLU A 109 -4.02 13.40 -10.89
N THR A 110 -4.17 13.74 -12.17
CA THR A 110 -5.43 14.29 -12.73
C THR A 110 -6.56 13.28 -12.78
N THR A 111 -6.26 11.98 -12.94
CA THR A 111 -7.29 10.93 -13.02
C THR A 111 -7.63 10.34 -11.65
N ILE A 112 -6.61 10.01 -10.85
CA ILE A 112 -6.77 9.22 -9.62
C ILE A 112 -7.14 10.10 -8.42
N LEU A 113 -6.54 11.28 -8.26
CA LEU A 113 -6.76 12.09 -7.06
C LEU A 113 -8.24 12.50 -6.87
N PRO A 114 -8.96 12.97 -7.91
CA PRO A 114 -10.36 13.34 -7.74
C PRO A 114 -11.25 12.14 -7.35
N ILE A 115 -10.95 10.95 -7.88
CA ILE A 115 -11.66 9.71 -7.54
C ILE A 115 -11.37 9.35 -6.08
N ARG A 116 -10.10 9.36 -5.69
CA ARG A 116 -9.65 9.04 -4.33
C ARG A 116 -10.26 9.99 -3.29
N ASP A 117 -10.35 11.28 -3.60
CA ASP A 117 -10.94 12.28 -2.72
C ASP A 117 -12.45 12.08 -2.59
N SER A 118 -13.13 11.72 -3.69
CA SER A 118 -14.55 11.38 -3.67
C SER A 118 -14.83 10.15 -2.79
N ILE A 119 -14.00 9.11 -2.91
CA ILE A 119 -14.07 7.92 -2.07
C ILE A 119 -13.77 8.26 -0.61
N GLY A 120 -12.77 9.11 -0.35
CA GLY A 120 -12.44 9.58 0.99
C GLY A 120 -13.61 10.31 1.67
N LYS A 121 -14.41 11.07 0.93
CA LYS A 121 -15.65 11.67 1.45
C LYS A 121 -16.69 10.60 1.83
N LEU A 122 -16.86 9.56 1.01
CA LEU A 122 -17.76 8.45 1.30
C LEU A 122 -17.31 7.65 2.53
N GLU A 123 -16.00 7.42 2.68
CA GLU A 123 -15.43 6.77 3.87
C GLU A 123 -15.69 7.59 5.14
N LYS A 124 -15.57 8.93 5.07
CA LYS A 124 -15.89 9.80 6.21
C LYS A 124 -17.35 9.69 6.65
N VAL A 125 -18.28 9.66 5.70
CA VAL A 125 -19.71 9.47 6.00
C VAL A 125 -19.93 8.11 6.65
N LEU A 126 -19.39 7.03 6.07
CA LEU A 126 -19.50 5.69 6.64
C LEU A 126 -18.92 5.60 8.06
N ASN A 127 -17.79 6.28 8.32
CA ASN A 127 -17.18 6.32 9.63
C ASN A 127 -18.03 7.09 10.64
N SER A 128 -18.66 8.20 10.23
CA SER A 128 -19.60 8.95 11.07
C SER A 128 -20.81 8.10 11.45
N ASP A 129 -21.45 7.45 10.47
CA ASP A 129 -22.58 6.53 10.70
C ASP A 129 -22.20 5.46 11.74
N PHE A 130 -21.00 4.90 11.60
CA PHE A 130 -20.51 3.85 12.48
C PHE A 130 -20.13 4.34 13.86
N GLU A 131 -19.63 5.56 13.99
CA GLU A 131 -19.34 6.18 15.28
C GLU A 131 -20.61 6.42 16.09
N GLU A 132 -21.71 6.76 15.43
CA GLU A 132 -23.01 6.98 16.06
C GLU A 132 -23.69 5.67 16.50
N ILE A 133 -23.64 4.62 15.68
CA ILE A 133 -24.39 3.37 15.95
C ILE A 133 -23.60 2.34 16.77
N LEU A 134 -22.27 2.34 16.70
CA LEU A 134 -21.44 1.32 17.34
C LEU A 134 -20.97 1.75 18.72
N SER A 135 -20.75 0.78 19.60
CA SER A 135 -19.98 1.06 20.82
C SER A 135 -18.55 1.48 20.49
N ARG A 136 -17.91 2.26 21.36
CA ARG A 136 -16.51 2.70 21.21
C ARG A 136 -15.53 1.55 20.90
N ARG A 137 -15.75 0.36 21.50
CA ARG A 137 -14.91 -0.83 21.26
C ARG A 137 -15.12 -1.41 19.86
N GLN A 138 -16.36 -1.45 19.36
CA GLN A 138 -16.69 -1.92 18.02
C GLN A 138 -16.21 -0.93 16.96
N TYR A 139 -16.41 0.36 17.16
CA TYR A 139 -15.90 1.40 16.26
C TYR A 139 -14.37 1.38 16.13
N LYS A 140 -13.64 1.18 17.24
CA LYS A 140 -12.18 1.00 17.18
C LYS A 140 -11.77 -0.22 16.33
N LYS A 141 -12.52 -1.32 16.41
CA LYS A 141 -12.28 -2.51 15.56
C LYS A 141 -12.58 -2.21 14.09
N TRP A 142 -13.64 -1.46 13.82
CA TRP A 142 -13.97 -0.99 12.47
C TRP A 142 -12.82 -0.18 11.86
N ILE A 143 -12.34 0.86 12.55
CA ILE A 143 -11.25 1.69 12.04
C ILE A 143 -9.98 0.86 11.80
N LYS A 144 -9.68 -0.12 12.67
CA LYS A 144 -8.57 -1.06 12.45
C LYS A 144 -8.79 -1.92 11.19
N TYR A 145 -10.00 -2.43 11.00
CA TYR A 145 -10.37 -3.25 9.84
C TYR A 145 -10.32 -2.44 8.53
N GLN A 146 -10.90 -1.24 8.48
CA GLN A 146 -10.83 -0.33 7.33
C GLN A 146 -9.37 -0.05 6.94
N LYS A 147 -8.51 0.30 7.91
CA LYS A 147 -7.07 0.49 7.65
C LYS A 147 -6.40 -0.76 7.08
N ALA A 148 -6.77 -1.95 7.57
CA ALA A 148 -6.23 -3.21 7.06
C ALA A 148 -6.68 -3.47 5.62
N GLN A 149 -7.94 -3.19 5.25
CA GLN A 149 -8.40 -3.32 3.86
C GLN A 149 -7.66 -2.37 2.93
N LYS A 150 -7.48 -1.10 3.31
CA LYS A 150 -6.73 -0.13 2.51
C LYS A 150 -5.28 -0.52 2.28
N ARG A 151 -4.64 -1.17 3.27
CA ARG A 151 -3.27 -1.68 3.11
C ARG A 151 -3.14 -2.78 2.05
N LYS A 152 -4.19 -3.57 1.83
CA LYS A 152 -4.19 -4.62 0.79
C LYS A 152 -4.19 -4.06 -0.63
N LEU A 153 -4.52 -2.77 -0.79
CA LEU A 153 -4.53 -2.10 -2.10
C LEU A 153 -3.14 -1.58 -2.48
N LEU A 154 -2.24 -1.45 -1.50
CA LEU A 154 -0.88 -1.03 -1.78
C LEU A 154 -0.12 -2.20 -2.43
N PRO A 155 0.74 -1.93 -3.43
CA PRO A 155 1.56 -2.97 -4.02
C PRO A 155 2.42 -3.62 -2.93
N GLU A 156 2.57 -4.94 -2.99
CA GLU A 156 3.46 -5.64 -2.07
C GLU A 156 4.88 -5.13 -2.30
N THR A 157 5.48 -4.55 -1.26
CA THR A 157 6.90 -4.22 -1.29
C THR A 157 7.66 -5.52 -1.46
N SER A 158 8.54 -5.60 -2.48
CA SER A 158 9.43 -6.74 -2.64
C SER A 158 10.08 -7.04 -1.30
N LYS A 159 9.88 -8.27 -0.79
CA LYS A 159 10.57 -8.71 0.42
C LYS A 159 12.05 -8.71 0.08
N THR A 160 12.76 -7.66 0.46
CA THR A 160 14.21 -7.70 0.45
C THR A 160 14.56 -8.82 1.41
N ASN A 161 15.06 -9.94 0.89
CA ASN A 161 15.66 -11.02 1.67
C ASN A 161 16.98 -10.55 2.27
N SER A 162 17.02 -9.35 2.85
CA SER A 162 18.01 -8.99 3.84
C SER A 162 17.47 -9.49 5.17
N ALA A 163 17.71 -10.77 5.43
CA ALA A 163 17.98 -11.18 6.80
C ALA A 163 19.14 -10.31 7.30
N ARG A 164 18.83 -9.11 7.79
CA ARG A 164 19.73 -8.39 8.67
C ARG A 164 19.79 -9.25 9.91
N GLU A 165 20.87 -10.01 10.04
CA GLU A 165 21.23 -10.61 11.31
C GLU A 165 21.08 -9.55 12.41
N PRO A 166 20.49 -9.89 13.56
CA PRO A 166 20.42 -8.96 14.67
C PRO A 166 21.86 -8.64 15.10
N SER A 167 22.39 -7.51 14.66
CA SER A 167 23.66 -6.99 15.18
C SER A 167 23.45 -6.72 16.67
N ASN A 168 24.00 -7.60 17.48
CA ASN A 168 24.00 -7.57 18.92
C ASN A 168 24.77 -6.32 19.37
N ILE A 169 24.11 -5.16 19.44
CA ILE A 169 24.69 -3.96 20.04
C ILE A 169 24.70 -4.20 21.55
N ASN A 170 25.81 -4.78 21.99
CA ASN A 170 26.26 -4.84 23.37
C ASN A 170 26.15 -3.46 24.03
N ARG A 171 25.08 -3.22 24.80
CA ARG A 171 25.09 -2.19 25.85
C ARG A 171 25.91 -2.70 27.01
N ARG A 172 27.24 -2.58 26.89
CA ARG A 172 28.18 -2.71 28.01
C ARG A 172 28.69 -1.33 28.42
N GLY A 173 28.25 -0.89 29.59
CA GLY A 173 29.09 -0.24 30.60
C GLY A 173 29.65 1.15 30.28
N LEU A 174 28.96 2.18 30.79
CA LEU A 174 29.52 3.40 31.37
C LEU A 174 28.45 3.83 32.40
N GLY A 175 28.56 3.64 33.71
CA GLY A 175 29.77 3.69 34.53
C GLY A 175 29.98 5.12 35.01
N GLY A 176 29.28 5.51 36.07
CA GLY A 176 29.78 6.50 37.04
C GLY A 176 29.22 7.92 36.99
N GLY A 177 28.70 8.39 38.13
CA GLY A 177 29.11 9.70 38.66
C GLY A 177 28.08 10.84 38.74
N ARG A 178 27.19 10.78 39.74
CA ARG A 178 26.87 11.80 40.78
C ARG A 178 27.02 13.33 40.54
N ARG A 179 26.03 14.04 41.12
CA ARG A 179 25.95 15.44 41.65
C ARG A 179 25.63 16.52 40.58
N PHE A 180 24.69 17.45 40.76
CA PHE A 180 23.99 17.98 41.94
C PHE A 180 22.48 17.98 41.74
#